data_AF-A0A9W6BSX4-F1
#
_entry.id   AF-A0A9W6BSX4-F1
#
_cell.length_a   1.000
_cell.length_b   1.000
_cell.length_c   1.000
_cell.angle_alpha   90.00
_cell.angle_beta   90.00
_cell.angle_gamma   90.00
#
_symmetry.space_group_name_H-M   'P 1'
#
loop_
_entity.id
_entity.type
_entity.pdbx_description
1 polymer ?
#
loop_
_entity_poly.entity_id
_entity_poly.type
_entity_poly.pdbx_seq_one_letter_code
_entity_poly.pdbx_strand_id
1 'polypeptide(L)'
;MMQLEGCSRGASGYRLARRIASRVRCRTVASSTSSMPATDRTRTSFHHGITYTSYEANTAGIKFNASGVRVLIDPWFVGELNFSGAEWLYAGRKRVIGRDTRVDMQQVLAETDVLVVTQGLDDHCHIPTLSAVANKAIPVVTNPDAAVRMRPLGFSNITVLKPGQATTVKGEAGGLLKIQATAGALVGPPWSARQLGLLMREVSPEGERPASLYFESHCDFDAAGLTAGLQACLGAGGHVDAVVSPVVSTLLGVGPASYELVQGGSNLVSLLRLLRPKVLLPLLNHEMDASGPLTSIMWQRGDERTVAELLRREGLGDTRVEYPAPPGEALALAL
;
A
#
# COMPACT_ATOMS: atom_id res chain seq x y z
N MET A 1 -60.05 32.74 7.75
CA MET A 1 -60.79 33.91 7.24
C MET A 1 -60.22 34.21 5.85
N MET A 2 -60.77 33.78 4.71
CA MET A 2 -61.98 33.01 4.33
C MET A 2 -61.67 32.22 3.01
N GLN A 3 -62.31 31.12 2.55
CA GLN A 3 -63.54 30.35 2.89
C GLN A 3 -64.86 30.95 2.35
N LEU A 4 -65.61 30.36 1.40
CA LEU A 4 -65.46 29.12 0.59
C LEU A 4 -65.65 29.48 -0.92
N GLU A 5 -66.26 28.78 -1.89
CA GLU A 5 -66.99 27.49 -2.15
C GLU A 5 -66.80 27.22 -3.69
N GLY A 6 -67.24 26.15 -4.36
CA GLY A 6 -68.05 25.01 -3.95
C GLY A 6 -68.84 24.34 -5.08
N CYS A 7 -68.86 22.99 -5.12
CA CYS A 7 -69.85 22.11 -5.81
C CYS A 7 -70.07 22.22 -7.36
N SER A 8 -70.56 21.19 -8.09
CA SER A 8 -70.54 19.72 -7.88
C SER A 8 -70.96 18.91 -9.15
N ARG A 9 -70.70 17.59 -9.12
CA ARG A 9 -71.42 16.46 -9.80
C ARG A 9 -71.33 16.25 -11.33
N GLY A 10 -71.02 15.00 -11.70
CA GLY A 10 -71.31 14.34 -12.98
C GLY A 10 -70.86 12.86 -12.90
N ALA A 11 -71.66 11.88 -13.33
CA ALA A 11 -71.35 10.46 -13.11
C ALA A 11 -71.84 9.50 -14.22
N SER A 12 -70.94 8.66 -14.73
CA SER A 12 -71.20 7.42 -15.49
C SER A 12 -69.86 6.66 -15.65
N GLY A 13 -69.75 5.32 -15.69
CA GLY A 13 -70.79 4.29 -15.58
C GLY A 13 -70.77 3.25 -16.70
N TYR A 14 -69.78 2.34 -16.75
CA TYR A 14 -69.76 1.20 -17.70
C TYR A 14 -69.24 -0.12 -17.09
N ARG A 15 -69.44 -1.23 -17.81
CA ARG A 15 -69.49 -2.61 -17.27
C ARG A 15 -68.32 -3.53 -17.67
N LEU A 16 -68.18 -4.59 -16.87
CA LEU A 16 -67.23 -5.71 -16.97
C LEU A 16 -67.36 -6.53 -18.28
N ALA A 17 -66.23 -7.05 -18.79
CA ALA A 17 -66.17 -8.17 -19.73
C ALA A 17 -65.05 -9.16 -19.35
N ARG A 18 -65.23 -10.46 -19.66
CA ARG A 18 -64.33 -11.57 -19.27
C ARG A 18 -63.41 -12.03 -20.42
N ARG A 19 -62.23 -12.55 -20.09
CA ARG A 19 -61.53 -13.67 -20.76
C ARG A 19 -60.70 -14.43 -19.69
N ILE A 20 -61.17 -15.61 -19.26
CA ILE A 20 -60.75 -16.95 -19.71
C ILE A 20 -59.31 -17.28 -19.29
N ALA A 21 -59.17 -18.35 -18.50
CA ALA A 21 -57.89 -18.89 -18.05
C ALA A 21 -57.61 -20.27 -18.67
N SER A 22 -56.36 -20.54 -19.03
CA SER A 22 -55.87 -21.86 -19.45
C SER A 22 -54.94 -22.44 -18.37
N ARG A 23 -55.22 -23.67 -17.91
CA ARG A 23 -54.36 -24.37 -16.95
C ARG A 23 -53.32 -25.20 -17.69
N VAL A 24 -52.03 -24.89 -17.49
CA VAL A 24 -50.94 -25.82 -17.79
C VAL A 24 -50.45 -26.44 -16.49
N ARG A 25 -50.56 -27.76 -16.35
CA ARG A 25 -49.91 -28.52 -15.28
C ARG A 25 -48.46 -28.80 -15.70
N CYS A 26 -47.49 -28.26 -14.99
CA CYS A 26 -46.13 -28.81 -14.99
C CYS A 26 -45.93 -29.64 -13.71
N ARG A 27 -45.16 -30.74 -13.79
CA ARG A 27 -44.88 -31.61 -12.65
C ARG A 27 -43.75 -31.03 -11.80
N THR A 28 -43.93 -30.99 -10.49
CA THR A 28 -42.85 -30.72 -9.54
C THR A 28 -41.83 -31.86 -9.59
N VAL A 29 -40.57 -31.55 -9.91
CA VAL A 29 -39.43 -32.43 -9.65
C VAL A 29 -38.72 -31.88 -8.43
N ALA A 30 -38.57 -32.68 -7.38
CA ALA A 30 -37.91 -32.25 -6.14
C ALA A 30 -36.38 -32.33 -6.32
N SER A 31 -35.72 -31.18 -6.48
CA SER A 31 -34.27 -31.06 -6.34
C SER A 31 -33.90 -30.87 -4.87
N SER A 32 -33.15 -31.80 -4.29
CA SER A 32 -32.72 -31.76 -2.89
C SER A 32 -31.63 -30.70 -2.67
N THR A 33 -32.03 -29.47 -2.38
CA THR A 33 -31.12 -28.39 -1.98
C THR A 33 -30.56 -28.66 -0.58
N SER A 34 -29.32 -29.14 -0.52
CA SER A 34 -28.57 -29.26 0.74
C SER A 34 -28.29 -27.86 1.31
N SER A 35 -29.03 -27.47 2.34
CA SER A 35 -28.96 -26.15 2.96
C SER A 35 -27.85 -26.09 4.01
N MET A 36 -26.60 -25.90 3.58
CA MET A 36 -25.53 -25.45 4.46
C MET A 36 -25.74 -23.97 4.82
N PRO A 37 -25.74 -23.58 6.11
CA PRO A 37 -26.01 -22.21 6.52
C PRO A 37 -24.88 -21.25 6.13
N ALA A 38 -25.23 -20.08 5.61
CA ALA A 38 -24.29 -19.11 5.02
C ALA A 38 -23.47 -18.28 6.04
N THR A 39 -23.35 -18.74 7.29
CA THR A 39 -22.85 -17.94 8.42
C THR A 39 -21.37 -18.16 8.79
N ASP A 40 -20.70 -19.14 8.20
CA ASP A 40 -19.33 -19.55 8.59
C ASP A 40 -18.23 -19.20 7.57
N ARG A 41 -18.63 -18.79 6.34
CA ARG A 41 -17.68 -18.41 5.26
C ARG A 41 -17.25 -16.94 5.27
N THR A 42 -17.71 -16.14 6.24
CA THR A 42 -17.54 -14.67 6.23
C THR A 42 -16.93 -14.09 7.51
N ARG A 43 -16.63 -14.91 8.54
CA ARG A 43 -15.92 -14.47 9.76
C ARG A 43 -14.44 -14.85 9.79
N THR A 44 -14.00 -15.78 8.96
CA THR A 44 -12.63 -16.34 8.97
C THR A 44 -11.64 -15.61 8.06
N SER A 45 -12.13 -14.75 7.15
CA SER A 45 -11.36 -14.18 6.02
C SER A 45 -10.70 -12.81 6.26
N PHE A 46 -11.04 -12.09 7.34
CA PHE A 46 -10.52 -10.72 7.58
C PHE A 46 -9.45 -10.64 8.67
N HIS A 47 -9.40 -11.60 9.59
CA HIS A 47 -8.38 -11.67 10.64
C HIS A 47 -7.01 -12.10 10.09
N HIS A 48 -7.00 -12.97 9.08
CA HIS A 48 -5.79 -13.45 8.39
C HIS A 48 -5.52 -12.60 7.14
N GLY A 49 -4.89 -11.44 7.34
CA GLY A 49 -4.71 -10.49 6.24
C GLY A 49 -3.94 -9.24 6.61
N ILE A 50 -3.83 -8.33 5.65
CA ILE A 50 -3.20 -7.02 5.80
C ILE A 50 -4.18 -5.97 5.30
N THR A 51 -4.35 -4.90 6.07
CA THR A 51 -5.09 -3.71 5.62
C THR A 51 -4.07 -2.67 5.16
N TYR A 52 -4.10 -2.29 3.89
CA TYR A 52 -3.19 -1.33 3.27
C TYR A 52 -3.95 -0.05 2.90
N THR A 53 -3.35 1.11 3.19
CA THR A 53 -3.86 2.44 2.79
C THR A 53 -2.76 3.17 2.04
N SER A 54 -3.01 3.52 0.77
CA SER A 54 -2.12 4.44 0.04
C SER A 54 -2.36 5.86 0.52
N TYR A 55 -1.28 6.62 0.71
CA TYR A 55 -1.34 8.07 0.84
C TYR A 55 -0.55 8.76 -0.29
N GLU A 56 -0.43 8.12 -1.45
CA GLU A 56 0.40 8.53 -2.62
C GLU A 56 1.92 8.60 -2.36
N ALA A 57 2.69 8.71 -3.45
CA ALA A 57 4.15 8.62 -3.47
C ALA A 57 4.61 7.30 -2.82
N ASN A 58 5.60 7.37 -1.93
CA ASN A 58 6.09 6.24 -1.15
C ASN A 58 5.28 6.01 0.14
N THR A 59 4.31 6.88 0.48
CA THR A 59 3.65 6.90 1.79
C THR A 59 2.53 5.85 1.89
N ALA A 60 2.63 4.95 2.88
CA ALA A 60 1.65 3.89 3.09
C ALA A 60 1.34 3.64 4.57
N GLY A 61 0.05 3.48 4.89
CA GLY A 61 -0.39 2.90 6.16
C GLY A 61 -0.61 1.39 6.00
N ILE A 62 -0.05 0.57 6.88
CA ILE A 62 -0.14 -0.89 6.83
C ILE A 62 -0.51 -1.42 8.20
N LYS A 63 -1.71 -1.98 8.34
CA LYS A 63 -2.12 -2.75 9.52
C LYS A 63 -1.99 -4.24 9.24
N PHE A 64 -1.28 -4.93 10.11
CA PHE A 64 -1.21 -6.39 10.16
C PHE A 64 -2.36 -6.91 11.04
N ASN A 65 -3.26 -7.74 10.51
CA ASN A 65 -4.59 -7.90 11.10
C ASN A 65 -4.67 -8.84 12.31
N ALA A 66 -3.76 -9.81 12.45
CA ALA A 66 -3.77 -10.76 13.57
C ALA A 66 -3.02 -10.20 14.80
N SER A 67 -1.85 -9.61 14.56
CA SER A 67 -1.05 -8.88 15.55
C SER A 67 -1.61 -7.51 15.91
N GLY A 68 -2.44 -6.92 15.04
CA GLY A 68 -3.03 -5.59 15.20
C GLY A 68 -2.08 -4.42 14.94
N VAL A 69 -0.80 -4.67 14.64
CA VAL A 69 0.25 -3.64 14.55
C VAL A 69 0.06 -2.75 13.31
N ARG A 70 0.11 -1.43 13.52
CA ARG A 70 -0.11 -0.36 12.54
C ARG A 70 1.20 0.35 12.23
N VAL A 71 1.68 0.18 11.01
CA VAL A 71 2.92 0.77 10.47
C VAL A 71 2.57 1.96 9.58
N LEU A 72 3.27 3.08 9.73
CA LEU A 72 3.24 4.19 8.77
C LEU A 72 4.61 4.31 8.10
N ILE A 73 4.65 4.11 6.78
CA ILE A 73 5.88 4.15 5.97
C ILE A 73 5.99 5.51 5.28
N ASP A 74 7.20 6.09 5.29
CA ASP A 74 7.65 7.23 4.48
C ASP A 74 6.67 8.42 4.46
N PRO A 75 6.45 9.08 5.62
CA PRO A 75 5.35 10.02 5.83
C PRO A 75 5.50 11.35 5.06
N TRP A 76 4.68 11.55 4.03
CA TRP A 76 4.50 12.85 3.37
C TRP A 76 3.01 13.22 3.33
N PHE A 77 2.62 14.23 4.12
CA PHE A 77 1.23 14.70 4.24
C PHE A 77 1.06 16.22 4.11
N VAL A 78 2.15 16.99 4.24
CA VAL A 78 2.14 18.45 4.20
C VAL A 78 3.27 18.98 3.32
N GLY A 79 3.04 20.11 2.65
CA GLY A 79 4.03 20.76 1.79
C GLY A 79 4.29 20.04 0.45
N GLU A 80 5.11 20.68 -0.38
CA GLU A 80 5.59 20.14 -1.65
C GLU A 80 6.93 19.43 -1.43
N LEU A 81 7.15 18.31 -2.12
CA LEU A 81 8.43 17.62 -2.14
C LEU A 81 9.43 18.46 -2.95
N ASN A 82 10.50 18.87 -2.30
CA ASN A 82 11.68 19.40 -2.96
C ASN A 82 12.93 18.67 -2.42
N PHE A 83 14.01 18.67 -3.20
CA PHE A 83 15.26 18.05 -2.78
C PHE A 83 16.17 19.12 -2.14
N SER A 84 16.52 18.92 -0.87
CA SER A 84 17.43 19.78 -0.10
C SER A 84 17.10 21.29 -0.11
N GLY A 85 15.82 21.67 -0.17
CA GLY A 85 15.36 23.07 -0.22
C GLY A 85 15.31 23.68 -1.62
N ALA A 86 15.66 22.93 -2.68
CA ALA A 86 15.75 23.44 -4.05
C ALA A 86 14.39 23.39 -4.80
N GLU A 87 13.36 24.02 -4.25
CA GLU A 87 12.01 24.12 -4.85
C GLU A 87 12.05 24.68 -6.29
N TRP A 88 12.98 25.59 -6.57
CA TRP A 88 13.21 26.17 -7.89
C TRP A 88 13.72 25.17 -8.94
N LEU A 89 14.32 24.05 -8.50
CA LEU A 89 14.88 23.00 -9.35
C LEU A 89 13.87 21.88 -9.59
N TYR A 90 13.19 21.44 -8.51
CA TYR A 90 12.14 20.44 -8.53
C TYR A 90 11.14 20.70 -7.40
N ALA A 91 9.85 20.71 -7.74
CA ALA A 91 8.74 20.71 -6.82
C ALA A 91 7.72 19.62 -7.23
N GLY A 92 7.62 18.56 -6.43
CA GLY A 92 6.69 17.46 -6.57
C GLY A 92 5.49 17.61 -5.63
N ARG A 93 4.29 17.26 -6.10
CA ARG A 93 3.04 17.44 -5.37
C ARG A 93 2.17 16.18 -5.49
N LYS A 94 1.71 15.67 -4.36
CA LYS A 94 0.62 14.69 -4.32
C LYS A 94 -0.64 15.27 -4.98
N ARG A 95 -1.40 14.44 -5.69
CA ARG A 95 -2.58 14.83 -6.46
C ARG A 95 -3.83 14.92 -5.59
N VAL A 96 -3.90 14.08 -4.54
CA VAL A 96 -5.11 13.89 -3.72
C VAL A 96 -4.83 14.32 -2.27
N ILE A 97 -3.90 13.67 -1.58
CA ILE A 97 -3.49 13.95 -0.19
C ILE A 97 -2.85 15.34 -0.08
N GLY A 98 -3.23 16.08 0.97
CA GLY A 98 -2.77 17.45 1.21
C GLY A 98 -3.47 18.52 0.35
N ARG A 99 -4.47 18.12 -0.46
CA ARG A 99 -5.42 19.02 -1.14
C ARG A 99 -6.81 18.87 -0.49
N ASP A 100 -7.88 18.73 -1.28
CA ASP A 100 -9.28 18.68 -0.82
C ASP A 100 -9.67 17.39 -0.04
N THR A 101 -8.71 16.59 0.40
CA THR A 101 -8.90 15.33 1.15
C THR A 101 -9.22 15.53 2.63
N ARG A 102 -10.01 14.58 3.18
CA ARG A 102 -10.34 14.49 4.61
C ARG A 102 -9.32 13.72 5.47
N VAL A 103 -8.10 13.50 4.98
CA VAL A 103 -7.07 12.74 5.70
C VAL A 103 -6.37 13.65 6.71
N ASP A 104 -6.72 13.53 7.99
CA ASP A 104 -6.01 14.20 9.08
C ASP A 104 -4.72 13.44 9.42
N MET A 105 -3.57 14.05 9.11
CA MET A 105 -2.25 13.53 9.44
C MET A 105 -2.09 13.23 10.93
N GLN A 106 -2.65 14.05 11.83
CA GLN A 106 -2.52 13.82 13.28
C GLN A 106 -3.38 12.64 13.74
N GLN A 107 -4.52 12.37 13.10
CA GLN A 107 -5.27 11.13 13.33
C GLN A 107 -4.47 9.91 12.86
N VAL A 108 -3.92 9.94 11.64
CA VAL A 108 -3.09 8.84 11.10
C VAL A 108 -1.88 8.56 12.01
N LEU A 109 -1.23 9.61 12.53
CA LEU A 109 -0.13 9.49 13.48
C LEU A 109 -0.55 8.99 14.87
N ALA A 110 -1.73 9.39 15.37
CA ALA A 110 -2.29 8.87 16.62
C ALA A 110 -2.68 7.38 16.50
N GLU A 111 -3.03 6.93 15.30
CA GLU A 111 -3.30 5.52 14.98
C GLU A 111 -2.03 4.73 14.56
N THR A 112 -0.84 5.32 14.61
CA THR A 112 0.42 4.64 14.22
C THR A 112 1.14 4.04 15.43
N ASP A 113 1.40 2.73 15.42
CA ASP A 113 2.22 2.05 16.43
C ASP A 113 3.72 2.24 16.19
N VAL A 114 4.13 2.28 14.93
CA VAL A 114 5.53 2.45 14.52
C VAL A 114 5.63 3.28 13.24
N LEU A 115 6.50 4.28 13.27
CA LEU A 115 6.91 5.02 12.08
C LEU A 115 8.09 4.32 11.41
N VAL A 116 8.03 4.16 10.10
CA VAL A 116 9.06 3.54 9.28
C VAL A 116 9.55 4.54 8.25
N VAL A 117 10.87 4.71 8.14
CA VAL A 117 11.50 5.56 7.12
C VAL A 117 12.55 4.75 6.37
N THR A 118 12.28 4.43 5.11
CA THR A 118 13.05 3.45 4.32
C THR A 118 14.39 4.01 3.82
N GLN A 119 14.43 5.30 3.47
CA GLN A 119 15.58 5.98 2.88
C GLN A 119 15.85 7.35 3.51
N GLY A 120 17.09 7.84 3.42
CA GLY A 120 17.49 9.17 3.87
C GLY A 120 16.99 10.34 3.01
N LEU A 121 16.48 10.07 1.81
CA LEU A 121 16.10 11.05 0.79
C LEU A 121 14.84 11.84 1.17
N ASP A 122 14.59 12.96 0.49
CA ASP A 122 13.47 13.88 0.81
C ASP A 122 12.09 13.30 0.49
N ASP A 123 11.99 12.40 -0.49
CA ASP A 123 10.77 11.71 -0.91
C ASP A 123 10.40 10.50 -0.03
N HIS A 124 11.19 10.24 1.02
CA HIS A 124 10.94 9.24 2.07
C HIS A 124 10.97 9.87 3.46
N CYS A 125 12.06 10.58 3.78
CA CYS A 125 12.30 11.27 5.03
C CYS A 125 11.85 12.74 4.95
N HIS A 126 10.57 12.98 4.64
CA HIS A 126 10.06 14.33 4.35
C HIS A 126 10.03 15.24 5.58
N ILE A 127 11.02 16.12 5.70
CA ILE A 127 11.29 16.93 6.90
C ILE A 127 10.12 17.84 7.31
N PRO A 128 9.36 18.50 6.42
CA PRO A 128 8.17 19.26 6.81
C PRO A 128 7.14 18.40 7.56
N THR A 129 6.87 17.18 7.10
CA THR A 129 5.96 16.23 7.76
C THR A 129 6.53 15.77 9.10
N LEU A 130 7.79 15.33 9.10
CA LEU A 130 8.46 14.78 10.28
C LEU A 130 8.59 15.85 11.39
N SER A 131 8.74 17.12 11.01
CA SER A 131 8.71 18.25 11.93
C SER A 131 7.33 18.42 12.60
N ALA A 132 6.25 18.24 11.83
CA ALA A 132 4.86 18.40 12.29
C ALA A 132 4.29 17.20 13.09
N VAL A 133 5.00 16.08 13.20
CA VAL A 133 4.61 14.95 14.08
C VAL A 133 4.61 15.38 15.55
N ALA A 134 3.46 15.39 16.22
CA ALA A 134 3.38 15.84 17.62
C ALA A 134 4.16 14.93 18.60
N ASN A 135 4.00 13.59 18.47
CA ASN A 135 4.66 12.63 19.35
C ASN A 135 6.07 12.24 18.84
N LYS A 136 7.11 12.93 19.30
CA LYS A 136 8.51 12.59 18.98
C LYS A 136 9.06 11.34 19.71
N ALA A 137 8.30 10.74 20.61
CA ALA A 137 8.64 9.49 21.31
C ALA A 137 8.02 8.23 20.65
N ILE A 138 7.25 8.40 19.57
CA ILE A 138 6.75 7.29 18.75
C ILE A 138 7.91 6.37 18.33
N PRO A 139 7.75 5.03 18.35
CA PRO A 139 8.77 4.11 17.84
C PRO A 139 9.09 4.41 16.38
N VAL A 140 10.37 4.58 16.07
CA VAL A 140 10.87 4.75 14.69
C VAL A 140 11.77 3.58 14.32
N VAL A 141 11.57 3.00 13.13
CA VAL A 141 12.51 2.07 12.50
C VAL A 141 13.00 2.67 11.18
N THR A 142 14.30 2.84 11.03
CA THR A 142 14.88 3.68 9.96
C THR A 142 16.27 3.23 9.54
N ASN A 143 16.71 3.66 8.35
CA ASN A 143 18.11 3.59 7.94
C ASN A 143 18.99 4.62 8.70
N PRO A 144 20.34 4.53 8.62
CA PRO A 144 21.25 5.45 9.31
C PRO A 144 21.12 6.91 8.87
N ASP A 145 20.86 7.15 7.58
CA ASP A 145 20.86 8.47 6.96
C ASP A 145 19.66 9.28 7.46
N ALA A 146 18.44 8.73 7.34
CA ALA A 146 17.23 9.31 7.92
C ALA A 146 17.33 9.46 9.45
N ALA A 147 18.01 8.53 10.15
CA ALA A 147 18.25 8.69 11.59
C ALA A 147 19.15 9.88 11.95
N VAL A 148 20.04 10.33 11.06
CA VAL A 148 20.80 11.59 11.24
C VAL A 148 19.88 12.79 11.03
N ARG A 149 18.93 12.71 10.09
CA ARG A 149 17.98 13.80 9.78
C ARG A 149 16.85 13.95 10.81
N MET A 150 16.40 12.85 11.42
CA MET A 150 15.29 12.83 12.37
C MET A 150 15.69 13.27 13.80
N ARG A 151 16.90 12.97 14.26
CA ARG A 151 17.34 13.34 15.63
C ARG A 151 17.29 14.86 15.91
N PRO A 152 17.72 15.77 15.00
CA PRO A 152 17.56 17.21 15.17
C PRO A 152 16.12 17.68 15.33
N LEU A 153 15.13 16.92 14.84
CA LEU A 153 13.70 17.21 15.00
C LEU A 153 13.17 16.77 16.39
N GLY A 154 14.01 16.18 17.24
CA GLY A 154 13.66 15.73 18.58
C GLY A 154 13.20 14.28 18.69
N PHE A 155 13.21 13.49 17.60
CA PHE A 155 12.86 12.06 17.67
C PHE A 155 13.84 11.29 18.56
N SER A 156 13.32 10.67 19.62
CA SER A 156 14.13 10.03 20.67
C SER A 156 14.15 8.50 20.60
N ASN A 157 13.07 7.88 20.10
CA ASN A 157 12.85 6.44 20.10
C ASN A 157 13.21 5.81 18.74
N ILE A 158 14.48 5.92 18.34
CA ILE A 158 14.94 5.53 16.99
C ILE A 158 15.73 4.22 17.00
N THR A 159 15.14 3.17 16.42
CA THR A 159 15.84 1.94 16.03
C THR A 159 16.46 2.13 14.64
N VAL A 160 17.78 2.03 14.54
CA VAL A 160 18.51 2.12 13.27
C VAL A 160 18.84 0.73 12.75
N LEU A 161 18.43 0.41 11.53
CA LEU A 161 18.77 -0.83 10.83
C LEU A 161 19.68 -0.55 9.62
N LYS A 162 20.66 -1.43 9.42
CA LYS A 162 21.37 -1.62 8.15
C LYS A 162 20.82 -2.89 7.45
N PRO A 163 21.03 -3.06 6.13
CA PRO A 163 20.71 -4.31 5.44
C PRO A 163 21.22 -5.55 6.17
N GLY A 164 20.38 -6.58 6.26
CA GLY A 164 20.64 -7.82 7.00
C GLY A 164 20.29 -7.75 8.50
N GLN A 165 20.15 -6.57 9.10
CA GLN A 165 19.70 -6.44 10.49
C GLN A 165 18.18 -6.53 10.62
N ALA A 166 17.69 -6.87 11.83
CA ALA A 166 16.27 -6.94 12.12
C ALA A 166 15.95 -6.37 13.50
N THR A 167 14.69 -6.00 13.70
CA THR A 167 14.11 -5.68 15.01
C THR A 167 12.74 -6.36 15.15
N THR A 168 12.16 -6.34 16.35
CA THR A 168 10.75 -6.68 16.58
C THR A 168 10.10 -5.52 17.32
N VAL A 169 9.05 -4.95 16.74
CA VAL A 169 8.29 -3.84 17.32
C VAL A 169 7.00 -4.38 17.94
N LYS A 170 6.49 -3.66 18.95
CA LYS A 170 5.28 -4.00 19.69
C LYS A 170 4.23 -2.92 19.49
N GLY A 171 3.05 -3.31 19.04
CA GLY A 171 1.90 -2.42 18.92
C GLY A 171 1.26 -2.11 20.28
N GLU A 172 0.45 -1.05 20.32
CA GLU A 172 -0.35 -0.62 21.47
C GLU A 172 -1.23 -1.76 22.02
N ALA A 173 -1.88 -2.51 21.12
CA ALA A 173 -2.68 -3.70 21.44
C ALA A 173 -1.86 -4.91 21.94
N GLY A 174 -0.53 -4.79 22.00
CA GLY A 174 0.37 -5.78 22.59
C GLY A 174 0.99 -6.80 21.62
N GLY A 175 0.45 -6.92 20.40
CA GLY A 175 0.99 -7.80 19.36
C GLY A 175 2.35 -7.35 18.82
N LEU A 176 3.03 -8.26 18.11
CA LEU A 176 4.43 -8.12 17.73
C LEU A 176 4.62 -8.27 16.21
N LEU A 177 5.46 -7.42 15.63
CA LEU A 177 5.84 -7.43 14.21
C LEU A 177 7.37 -7.49 14.09
N LYS A 178 7.90 -8.53 13.44
CA LYS A 178 9.32 -8.61 13.07
C LYS A 178 9.54 -7.80 11.79
N ILE A 179 10.55 -6.93 11.81
CA ILE A 179 10.98 -6.13 10.66
C ILE A 179 12.43 -6.50 10.35
N GLN A 180 12.65 -7.10 9.18
CA GLN A 180 13.95 -7.50 8.65
C GLN A 180 14.35 -6.53 7.52
N ALA A 181 15.45 -5.81 7.69
CA ALA A 181 15.99 -4.95 6.66
C ALA A 181 16.74 -5.76 5.60
N THR A 182 16.57 -5.37 4.34
CA THR A 182 17.31 -5.84 3.16
C THR A 182 17.99 -4.65 2.47
N ALA A 183 18.90 -4.89 1.54
CA ALA A 183 19.48 -3.82 0.73
C ALA A 183 18.52 -3.53 -0.43
N GLY A 184 17.75 -2.46 -0.27
CA GLY A 184 16.98 -1.82 -1.35
C GLY A 184 17.86 -0.87 -2.14
N ALA A 185 17.32 0.26 -2.60
CA ALA A 185 17.91 1.10 -3.65
C ALA A 185 19.38 1.53 -3.44
N LEU A 186 20.18 1.49 -4.51
CA LEU A 186 21.50 2.14 -4.59
C LEU A 186 21.39 3.51 -5.25
N VAL A 187 20.98 4.51 -4.46
CA VAL A 187 20.82 5.89 -4.94
C VAL A 187 22.14 6.67 -4.82
N GLY A 188 22.52 7.34 -5.90
CA GLY A 188 23.79 8.08 -5.99
C GLY A 188 24.94 7.24 -6.53
N PRO A 189 26.21 7.56 -6.19
CA PRO A 189 27.37 6.86 -6.73
C PRO A 189 27.44 5.37 -6.36
N PRO A 190 28.16 4.52 -7.11
CA PRO A 190 28.25 3.07 -6.85
C PRO A 190 28.82 2.65 -5.49
N TRP A 191 29.41 3.59 -4.74
CA TRP A 191 29.94 3.39 -3.38
C TRP A 191 29.03 3.94 -2.27
N SER A 192 27.83 4.44 -2.61
CA SER A 192 26.79 4.79 -1.64
C SER A 192 26.37 3.58 -0.79
N ALA A 193 25.93 3.85 0.44
CA ALA A 193 25.21 2.84 1.21
C ALA A 193 23.83 2.60 0.56
N ARG A 194 23.52 1.34 0.26
CA ARG A 194 22.18 0.94 -0.20
C ARG A 194 21.13 1.23 0.88
N GLN A 195 20.03 1.82 0.46
CA GLN A 195 18.89 2.16 1.30
C GLN A 195 18.08 0.89 1.65
N LEU A 196 16.98 0.98 2.41
CA LEU A 196 16.30 -0.21 2.92
C LEU A 196 15.15 -0.67 2.02
N GLY A 197 15.18 -1.95 1.67
CA GLY A 197 13.97 -2.75 1.49
C GLY A 197 13.57 -3.38 2.84
N LEU A 198 12.30 -3.72 3.03
CA LEU A 198 11.79 -4.19 4.32
C LEU A 198 10.92 -5.44 4.18
N LEU A 199 11.36 -6.54 4.79
CA LEU A 199 10.58 -7.75 4.97
C LEU A 199 9.95 -7.76 6.37
N MET A 200 8.63 -7.59 6.42
CA MET A 200 7.84 -7.55 7.65
C MET A 200 7.04 -8.85 7.81
N ARG A 201 6.96 -9.36 9.05
CA ARG A 201 6.19 -10.56 9.39
C ARG A 201 5.58 -10.44 10.77
N GLU A 202 4.31 -10.82 10.90
CA GLU A 202 3.66 -10.95 12.20
C GLU A 202 4.32 -12.05 13.06
N VAL A 203 4.24 -11.87 14.38
CA VAL A 203 4.48 -12.94 15.35
C VAL A 203 3.13 -13.31 15.95
N SER A 204 2.42 -14.22 15.28
CA SER A 204 1.12 -14.75 15.70
C SER A 204 1.26 -15.84 16.78
N PRO A 205 0.19 -16.12 17.56
CA PRO A 205 0.11 -17.29 18.44
C PRO A 205 0.28 -18.63 17.71
N GLU A 206 0.58 -19.68 18.46
CA GLU A 206 0.69 -21.04 17.91
C GLU A 206 -0.67 -21.52 17.35
N GLY A 207 -0.65 -22.00 16.10
CA GLY A 207 -1.85 -22.41 15.35
C GLY A 207 -2.38 -21.37 14.37
N GLU A 208 -2.06 -20.09 14.53
CA GLU A 208 -2.40 -19.04 13.56
C GLU A 208 -1.31 -18.89 12.48
N ARG A 209 -1.71 -18.51 11.27
CA ARG A 209 -0.77 -18.22 10.17
C ARG A 209 -0.41 -16.73 10.14
N PRO A 210 0.82 -16.31 10.50
CA PRO A 210 1.23 -14.92 10.44
C PRO A 210 1.28 -14.40 9.00
N ALA A 211 0.75 -13.21 8.76
CA ALA A 211 0.91 -12.52 7.48
C ALA A 211 2.34 -11.99 7.29
N SER A 212 2.74 -11.80 6.04
CA SER A 212 4.05 -11.30 5.64
C SER A 212 3.98 -10.33 4.47
N LEU A 213 4.77 -9.26 4.52
CA LEU A 213 4.81 -8.23 3.47
C LEU A 213 6.25 -7.80 3.19
N TYR A 214 6.59 -7.62 1.91
CA TYR A 214 7.83 -6.99 1.49
C TYR A 214 7.52 -5.61 0.90
N PHE A 215 8.18 -4.58 1.40
CA PHE A 215 8.07 -3.21 0.90
C PHE A 215 9.41 -2.79 0.30
N GLU A 216 9.40 -2.33 -0.95
CA GLU A 216 10.59 -1.95 -1.70
C GLU A 216 10.26 -0.76 -2.59
N SER A 217 10.76 0.41 -2.21
CA SER A 217 10.24 1.68 -2.72
C SER A 217 10.72 2.03 -4.13
N HIS A 218 11.86 1.49 -4.59
CA HIS A 218 12.41 1.79 -5.92
C HIS A 218 12.52 0.55 -6.85
N CYS A 219 12.20 -0.65 -6.36
CA CYS A 219 12.37 -1.92 -7.08
C CYS A 219 13.85 -2.23 -7.45
N ASP A 220 14.82 -1.65 -6.76
CA ASP A 220 16.26 -1.92 -6.92
C ASP A 220 16.79 -2.58 -5.65
N PHE A 221 17.23 -3.84 -5.72
CA PHE A 221 17.50 -4.67 -4.55
C PHE A 221 18.72 -5.58 -4.73
N ASP A 222 19.40 -5.93 -3.62
CA ASP A 222 20.40 -7.00 -3.63
C ASP A 222 19.75 -8.37 -3.50
N ALA A 223 19.84 -9.20 -4.54
CA ALA A 223 19.20 -10.52 -4.59
C ALA A 223 19.74 -11.51 -3.54
N ALA A 224 21.02 -11.43 -3.16
CA ALA A 224 21.63 -12.34 -2.19
C ALA A 224 21.23 -11.96 -0.75
N GLY A 225 21.30 -10.66 -0.43
CA GLY A 225 20.82 -10.10 0.83
C GLY A 225 19.31 -10.26 1.03
N LEU A 226 18.52 -10.15 -0.04
CA LEU A 226 17.09 -10.45 -0.01
C LEU A 226 16.83 -11.94 0.26
N THR A 227 17.56 -12.85 -0.41
CA THR A 227 17.45 -14.30 -0.17
C THR A 227 17.84 -14.66 1.27
N ALA A 228 18.89 -14.05 1.81
CA ALA A 228 19.28 -14.20 3.21
C ALA A 228 18.22 -13.66 4.18
N GLY A 229 17.60 -12.51 3.86
CA GLY A 229 16.49 -11.92 4.63
C GLY A 229 15.24 -12.81 4.65
N LEU A 230 14.87 -13.39 3.50
CA LEU A 230 13.80 -14.40 3.40
C LEU A 230 14.10 -15.60 4.30
N GLN A 231 15.31 -16.16 4.21
CA GLN A 231 15.74 -17.29 5.05
C GLN A 231 15.71 -16.94 6.55
N ALA A 232 16.11 -15.73 6.93
CA ALA A 232 16.17 -15.27 8.33
C ALA A 232 14.81 -14.85 8.92
N CYS A 233 13.82 -14.49 8.09
CA CYS A 233 12.50 -14.04 8.54
C CYS A 233 11.40 -15.09 8.35
N LEU A 234 11.45 -15.85 7.25
CA LEU A 234 10.43 -16.82 6.84
C LEU A 234 10.87 -18.27 6.96
N GLY A 235 12.17 -18.56 6.85
CA GLY A 235 12.74 -19.90 6.91
C GLY A 235 12.94 -20.53 5.52
N ALA A 236 13.40 -21.79 5.51
CA ALA A 236 13.75 -22.49 4.28
C ALA A 236 12.52 -22.69 3.37
N GLY A 237 12.62 -22.28 2.10
CA GLY A 237 11.52 -22.34 1.15
C GLY A 237 10.40 -21.32 1.37
N GLY A 238 10.57 -20.38 2.30
CA GLY A 238 9.59 -19.32 2.61
C GLY A 238 9.24 -18.43 1.41
N HIS A 239 8.01 -17.92 1.41
CA HIS A 239 7.48 -16.96 0.44
C HIS A 239 6.74 -15.85 1.20
N VAL A 240 6.70 -14.65 0.63
CA VAL A 240 5.96 -13.52 1.20
C VAL A 240 4.48 -13.64 0.79
N ASP A 241 3.54 -13.09 1.55
CA ASP A 241 2.14 -13.04 1.11
C ASP A 241 1.89 -11.88 0.14
N ALA A 242 2.29 -10.67 0.54
CA ALA A 242 2.10 -9.44 -0.24
C ALA A 242 3.43 -8.73 -0.55
N VAL A 243 3.53 -8.12 -1.72
CA VAL A 243 4.67 -7.27 -2.11
C VAL A 243 4.18 -5.91 -2.53
N VAL A 244 4.70 -4.85 -1.89
CA VAL A 244 4.48 -3.46 -2.30
C VAL A 244 5.75 -2.97 -2.99
N SER A 245 5.65 -2.72 -4.30
CA SER A 245 6.78 -2.34 -5.16
C SER A 245 6.32 -1.51 -6.36
N PRO A 246 7.11 -0.56 -6.87
CA PRO A 246 6.85 0.10 -8.15
C PRO A 246 6.74 -0.90 -9.29
N VAL A 247 5.93 -0.54 -10.28
CA VAL A 247 5.68 -1.32 -11.50
C VAL A 247 5.94 -0.54 -12.80
N VAL A 248 6.31 0.73 -12.66
CA VAL A 248 6.75 1.64 -13.73
C VAL A 248 8.17 2.07 -13.37
N SER A 249 9.08 2.19 -14.36
CA SER A 249 10.41 2.76 -14.13
C SER A 249 10.37 4.28 -14.24
N THR A 250 10.95 5.00 -13.28
CA THR A 250 11.23 6.45 -13.36
C THR A 250 12.68 6.65 -13.74
N LEU A 251 12.92 7.43 -14.79
CA LEU A 251 14.23 7.70 -15.35
C LEU A 251 14.62 9.17 -15.23
N LEU A 252 15.92 9.40 -15.03
CA LEU A 252 16.54 10.72 -15.02
C LEU A 252 17.63 10.79 -16.09
N GLY A 253 17.51 11.72 -17.03
CA GLY A 253 18.41 11.91 -18.15
C GLY A 253 17.69 11.94 -19.50
N VAL A 254 18.48 12.00 -20.58
CA VAL A 254 17.95 12.09 -21.95
C VAL A 254 18.41 10.88 -22.77
N GLY A 255 17.45 10.17 -23.36
CA GLY A 255 17.72 9.04 -24.25
C GLY A 255 18.37 7.83 -23.54
N PRO A 256 19.21 7.04 -24.24
CA PRO A 256 19.71 5.74 -23.74
C PRO A 256 20.73 5.84 -22.59
N ALA A 257 21.18 7.05 -22.24
CA ALA A 257 22.07 7.30 -21.10
C ALA A 257 21.32 7.69 -19.81
N SER A 258 19.99 7.52 -19.78
CA SER A 258 19.18 7.84 -18.60
C SER A 258 19.37 6.83 -17.47
N TYR A 259 19.47 7.30 -16.24
CA TYR A 259 19.60 6.48 -15.03
C TYR A 259 18.21 6.12 -14.47
N GLU A 260 17.99 4.86 -14.11
CA GLU A 260 16.72 4.40 -13.52
C GLU A 260 16.72 4.60 -12.01
N LEU A 261 16.14 5.74 -11.57
CA LEU A 261 15.86 6.05 -10.16
C LEU A 261 14.90 5.02 -9.54
N VAL A 262 13.89 4.63 -10.31
CA VAL A 262 12.93 3.58 -9.97
C VAL A 262 12.94 2.56 -11.10
N GLN A 263 13.05 1.28 -10.76
CA GLN A 263 13.34 0.17 -11.69
C GLN A 263 12.14 -0.79 -11.84
N GLY A 264 10.92 -0.29 -11.59
CA GLY A 264 9.68 -1.09 -11.59
C GLY A 264 9.36 -1.78 -12.93
N GLY A 265 9.79 -1.22 -14.06
CA GLY A 265 9.67 -1.87 -15.37
C GLY A 265 10.77 -2.91 -15.67
N SER A 266 11.88 -2.87 -14.94
CA SER A 266 13.12 -3.62 -15.24
C SER A 266 13.32 -4.82 -14.30
N ASN A 267 13.04 -4.63 -13.02
CA ASN A 267 13.41 -5.58 -11.96
C ASN A 267 12.25 -6.34 -11.34
N LEU A 268 11.00 -5.87 -11.51
CA LEU A 268 9.80 -6.40 -10.84
C LEU A 268 9.65 -7.92 -11.01
N VAL A 269 9.88 -8.42 -12.22
CA VAL A 269 9.79 -9.86 -12.53
C VAL A 269 10.84 -10.67 -11.75
N SER A 270 12.07 -10.15 -11.64
CA SER A 270 13.16 -10.77 -10.86
C SER A 270 12.88 -10.73 -9.36
N LEU A 271 12.33 -9.61 -8.87
CA LEU A 271 11.91 -9.44 -7.47
C LEU A 271 10.84 -10.48 -7.10
N LEU A 272 9.79 -10.59 -7.91
CA LEU A 272 8.67 -11.51 -7.68
C LEU A 272 9.09 -12.99 -7.83
N ARG A 273 10.04 -13.32 -8.71
CA ARG A 273 10.62 -14.68 -8.82
C ARG A 273 11.34 -15.13 -7.54
N LEU A 274 11.90 -14.20 -6.76
CA LEU A 274 12.51 -14.50 -5.44
C LEU A 274 11.46 -14.56 -4.32
N LEU A 275 10.61 -13.53 -4.22
CA LEU A 275 9.63 -13.37 -3.14
C LEU A 275 8.45 -14.36 -3.23
N ARG A 276 8.09 -14.76 -4.46
CA ARG A 276 7.00 -15.67 -4.84
C ARG A 276 5.65 -15.37 -4.17
N PRO A 277 5.13 -14.13 -4.28
CA PRO A 277 3.99 -13.71 -3.47
C PRO A 277 2.63 -14.10 -4.06
N LYS A 278 1.62 -14.12 -3.19
CA LYS A 278 0.22 -14.27 -3.57
C LYS A 278 -0.35 -12.98 -4.16
N VAL A 279 0.10 -11.83 -3.66
CA VAL A 279 -0.37 -10.50 -4.08
C VAL A 279 0.83 -9.59 -4.38
N LEU A 280 0.84 -9.01 -5.59
CA LEU A 280 1.55 -7.77 -5.89
C LEU A 280 0.58 -6.60 -5.69
N LEU A 281 1.01 -5.63 -4.89
CA LEU A 281 0.37 -4.32 -4.77
C LEU A 281 1.26 -3.26 -5.43
N PRO A 282 0.86 -2.66 -6.57
CA PRO A 282 1.64 -1.62 -7.21
C PRO A 282 1.83 -0.38 -6.32
N LEU A 283 3.09 -0.01 -6.06
CA LEU A 283 3.41 1.29 -5.49
C LEU A 283 3.35 2.33 -6.61
N LEU A 284 2.32 3.16 -6.61
CA LEU A 284 2.04 4.16 -7.64
C LEU A 284 2.84 5.47 -7.40
N ASN A 285 4.12 5.37 -7.03
CA ASN A 285 4.93 6.54 -6.68
C ASN A 285 5.26 7.47 -7.87
N HIS A 286 5.00 7.02 -9.10
CA HIS A 286 5.02 7.87 -10.30
C HIS A 286 3.78 8.77 -10.45
N GLU A 287 2.70 8.53 -9.71
CA GLU A 287 1.44 9.28 -9.80
C GLU A 287 1.47 10.56 -8.97
N MET A 288 2.30 11.51 -9.41
CA MET A 288 2.40 12.85 -8.82
C MET A 288 2.25 13.93 -9.89
N ASP A 289 2.01 15.15 -9.46
CA ASP A 289 2.28 16.33 -10.27
C ASP A 289 3.71 16.79 -9.97
N ALA A 290 4.44 17.31 -10.97
CA ALA A 290 5.80 17.80 -10.77
C ALA A 290 6.09 19.04 -11.63
N SER A 291 6.94 19.92 -11.12
CA SER A 291 7.37 21.14 -11.80
C SER A 291 8.83 21.50 -11.48
N GLY A 292 9.37 22.52 -12.15
CA GLY A 292 10.77 22.92 -12.07
C GLY A 292 11.65 22.33 -13.19
N PRO A 293 12.83 22.90 -13.49
CA PRO A 293 13.68 22.50 -14.62
C PRO A 293 14.04 21.00 -14.67
N LEU A 294 14.16 20.34 -13.52
CA LEU A 294 14.55 18.92 -13.46
C LEU A 294 13.53 18.01 -14.16
N THR A 295 12.25 18.39 -14.18
CA THR A 295 11.19 17.56 -14.82
C THR A 295 11.36 17.44 -16.33
N SER A 296 12.07 18.36 -16.99
CA SER A 296 12.38 18.29 -18.43
C SER A 296 13.29 17.11 -18.82
N ILE A 297 13.96 16.49 -17.84
CA ILE A 297 14.79 15.29 -17.99
C ILE A 297 14.31 14.13 -17.11
N MET A 298 13.11 14.19 -16.55
CA MET A 298 12.48 13.09 -15.82
C MET A 298 11.34 12.50 -16.64
N TRP A 299 11.34 11.18 -16.81
CA TRP A 299 10.33 10.49 -17.62
C TRP A 299 10.02 9.09 -17.08
N GLN A 300 8.84 8.57 -17.45
CA GLN A 300 8.33 7.28 -17.00
C GLN A 300 8.39 6.24 -18.13
N ARG A 301 8.65 4.99 -17.78
CA ARG A 301 8.72 3.86 -18.73
C ARG A 301 7.98 2.64 -18.17
N GLY A 302 6.88 2.29 -18.82
CA GLY A 302 5.95 1.23 -18.42
C GLY A 302 4.50 1.73 -18.49
N ASP A 303 3.57 0.82 -18.24
CA ASP A 303 2.15 1.11 -18.05
C ASP A 303 1.64 0.12 -17.00
N GLU A 304 1.22 0.65 -15.84
CA GLU A 304 0.77 -0.12 -14.69
C GLU A 304 -0.34 -1.12 -15.07
N ARG A 305 -1.25 -0.73 -15.97
CA ARG A 305 -2.37 -1.57 -16.42
C ARG A 305 -1.92 -2.86 -17.11
N THR A 306 -0.69 -2.91 -17.65
CA THR A 306 -0.14 -4.08 -18.36
C THR A 306 0.49 -5.12 -17.43
N VAL A 307 0.66 -4.82 -16.14
CA VAL A 307 1.46 -5.64 -15.20
C VAL A 307 0.89 -7.05 -15.02
N ALA A 308 -0.43 -7.22 -14.95
CA ALA A 308 -1.03 -8.55 -14.84
C ALA A 308 -0.70 -9.44 -16.06
N GLU A 309 -0.66 -8.86 -17.26
CA GLU A 309 -0.30 -9.58 -18.49
C GLU A 309 1.20 -9.91 -18.54
N LEU A 310 2.05 -8.98 -18.09
CA LEU A 310 3.47 -9.23 -17.86
C LEU A 310 3.67 -10.44 -16.93
N LEU A 311 2.99 -10.48 -15.77
CA LEU A 311 3.14 -11.60 -14.82
C LEU A 311 2.70 -12.94 -15.44
N ARG A 312 1.58 -13.00 -16.18
CA ARG A 312 1.18 -14.23 -16.89
C ARG A 312 2.26 -14.70 -17.87
N ARG A 313 2.78 -13.80 -18.70
CA ARG A 313 3.78 -14.12 -19.73
C ARG A 313 5.10 -14.62 -19.12
N GLU A 314 5.48 -14.06 -17.98
CA GLU A 314 6.74 -14.36 -17.28
C GLU A 314 6.65 -15.59 -16.35
N GLY A 315 5.54 -16.31 -16.35
CA GLY A 315 5.33 -17.51 -15.53
C GLY A 315 4.94 -17.24 -14.07
N LEU A 316 4.48 -16.02 -13.77
CA LEU A 316 4.09 -15.54 -12.43
C LEU A 316 2.55 -15.37 -12.32
N GLY A 317 1.77 -16.12 -13.11
CA GLY A 317 0.32 -15.97 -13.21
C GLY A 317 -0.47 -16.26 -11.92
N ASP A 318 0.14 -16.93 -10.94
CA ASP A 318 -0.46 -17.19 -9.62
C ASP A 318 -0.38 -15.97 -8.68
N THR A 319 0.45 -14.97 -8.98
CA THR A 319 0.52 -13.70 -8.24
C THR A 319 -0.61 -12.78 -8.71
N ARG A 320 -1.60 -12.55 -7.85
CA ARG A 320 -2.67 -11.54 -8.06
C ARG A 320 -2.05 -10.14 -8.10
N VAL A 321 -2.54 -9.28 -9.01
CA VAL A 321 -2.24 -7.84 -8.97
C VAL A 321 -3.46 -7.11 -8.40
N GLU A 322 -3.28 -6.45 -7.27
CA GLU A 322 -4.33 -5.65 -6.62
C GLU A 322 -3.86 -4.20 -6.49
N TYR A 323 -4.64 -3.27 -7.02
CA TYR A 323 -4.31 -1.85 -6.95
C TYR A 323 -4.77 -1.28 -5.60
N PRO A 324 -4.05 -0.30 -5.03
CA PRO A 324 -4.53 0.44 -3.87
C PRO A 324 -5.95 1.01 -4.08
N ALA A 325 -6.70 1.11 -2.99
CA ALA A 325 -7.90 1.95 -2.94
C ALA A 325 -7.52 3.44 -3.16
N PRO A 326 -8.50 4.34 -3.43
CA PRO A 326 -8.24 5.78 -3.57
C PRO A 326 -7.43 6.34 -2.38
N PRO A 327 -6.55 7.35 -2.57
CA PRO A 327 -5.66 7.79 -1.51
C PRO A 327 -6.38 8.21 -0.22
N GLY A 328 -6.00 7.61 0.90
CA GLY A 328 -6.67 7.73 2.20
C GLY A 328 -7.71 6.64 2.50
N GLU A 329 -8.09 5.81 1.53
CA GLU A 329 -9.00 4.68 1.71
C GLU A 329 -8.26 3.36 1.95
N ALA A 330 -8.87 2.49 2.77
CA ALA A 330 -8.27 1.23 3.21
C ALA A 330 -8.69 0.05 2.32
N LEU A 331 -7.71 -0.66 1.76
CA LEU A 331 -7.87 -1.94 1.07
C LEU A 331 -7.56 -3.10 2.02
N ALA A 332 -8.49 -4.05 2.16
CA ALA A 332 -8.27 -5.27 2.95
C ALA A 332 -7.80 -6.43 2.04
N LEU A 333 -6.55 -6.85 2.19
CA LEU A 333 -5.96 -7.98 1.49
C LEU A 333 -6.25 -9.29 2.24
N ALA A 334 -6.93 -10.23 1.58
CA ALA A 334 -7.13 -11.60 2.06
C ALA A 334 -6.03 -12.52 1.52
N LEU A 335 -5.26 -13.14 2.42
CA LEU A 335 -3.95 -13.75 2.17
C LEU A 335 -3.89 -15.25 2.48
#